data_AF-A0AAD7U6M2-F1
#
_entry.id   AF-A0AAD7U6M2-F1
#
_cell.length_a   1.000
_cell.length_b   1.000
_cell.length_c   1.000
_cell.angle_alpha   90.00
_cell.angle_beta   90.00
_cell.angle_gamma   90.00
#
_symmetry.space_group_name_H-M   'P 1'
#
loop_
_entity.id
_entity.type
_entity.pdbx_description
1 polymer ?
#
loop_
_entity_poly.entity_id
_entity_poly.type
_entity_poly.pdbx_seq_one_letter_code
_entity_poly.pdbx_strand_id
1 'polypeptide(L)'
;MLRRVRNLSTVAEVTVRVTFIDHEGSRAVVPGRVGMTVAAVAEMHEIDIGPVAVGMPKFIQRTPTWAEEVFGEGINLGYDHVQIPPAWLHKLPPPSKQEIDMLKHYWDDEVTDSSRLASQITLNKDLDGIQVYIPDGIPTDGAF
;
A
#
# COMPACT_ATOMS: atom_id res chain seq x y z
N MET A 1 -30.52 19.19 -31.34
CA MET A 1 -29.33 18.32 -31.46
C MET A 1 -28.58 18.38 -30.14
N LEU A 2 -28.86 17.47 -29.19
CA LEU A 2 -28.13 17.42 -27.92
C LEU A 2 -26.76 16.78 -28.16
N ARG A 3 -25.69 17.57 -28.02
CA ARG A 3 -24.32 17.09 -28.07
C ARG A 3 -24.07 16.29 -26.78
N ARG A 4 -23.94 14.97 -26.90
CA ARG A 4 -23.52 14.09 -25.80
C ARG A 4 -22.14 14.56 -25.35
N VAL A 5 -22.06 15.27 -24.22
CA VAL A 5 -20.78 15.61 -23.59
C VAL A 5 -20.13 14.28 -23.24
N ARG A 6 -18.96 13.99 -23.84
CA ARG A 6 -18.16 12.85 -23.41
C ARG A 6 -17.68 13.19 -22.00
N ASN A 7 -18.09 12.42 -20.99
CA ASN A 7 -17.41 12.41 -19.69
C ASN A 7 -15.98 11.93 -19.96
N LEU A 8 -15.07 12.88 -20.16
CA LEU A 8 -13.64 12.62 -20.21
C LEU A 8 -13.18 12.60 -18.75
N SER A 9 -12.59 11.49 -18.32
CA SER A 9 -12.05 11.36 -16.97
C SER A 9 -11.01 12.44 -16.72
N THR A 10 -11.26 13.32 -15.74
CA THR A 10 -10.31 14.39 -15.39
C THR A 10 -9.25 13.86 -14.42
N VAL A 11 -8.09 14.52 -14.37
CA VAL A 11 -7.03 14.16 -13.38
C VAL A 11 -7.58 14.24 -11.95
N ALA A 12 -8.46 15.20 -11.67
CA ALA A 12 -9.09 15.36 -10.37
C ALA A 12 -9.96 14.15 -9.96
N GLU A 13 -10.68 13.55 -10.91
CA GLU A 13 -11.52 12.37 -10.66
C GLU A 13 -10.70 11.13 -10.29
N VAL A 14 -9.47 11.01 -10.79
CA VAL A 14 -8.57 9.89 -10.49
C VAL A 14 -7.52 10.21 -9.43
N THR A 15 -7.52 11.42 -8.87
CA THR A 15 -6.59 11.80 -7.79
C THR A 15 -7.10 11.27 -6.46
N VAL A 16 -6.19 10.71 -5.66
CA VAL A 16 -6.43 10.20 -4.30
C VAL A 16 -5.38 10.83 -3.40
N ARG A 17 -5.78 11.61 -2.39
CA ARG A 17 -4.82 12.18 -1.44
C ARG A 17 -4.39 11.13 -0.44
N VAL A 18 -3.08 11.02 -0.20
CA VAL A 18 -2.49 10.13 0.80
C VAL A 18 -1.76 10.99 1.82
N THR A 19 -2.00 10.73 3.09
CA THR A 19 -1.28 11.38 4.20
C THR A 19 -0.35 10.35 4.81
N PHE A 20 0.95 10.55 4.65
CA PHE A 20 1.98 9.77 5.32
C PHE A 20 2.32 10.44 6.64
N ILE A 21 2.43 9.64 7.69
CA ILE A 21 2.75 10.06 9.05
C ILE A 21 3.88 9.16 9.53
N ASP A 22 5.08 9.71 9.72
CA ASP A 22 6.21 8.90 10.20
C ASP A 22 6.17 8.69 11.72
N HIS A 23 7.12 7.90 12.24
CA HIS A 23 7.23 7.58 13.65
C HIS A 23 7.56 8.79 14.53
N GLU A 24 8.14 9.85 13.96
CA GLU A 24 8.38 11.14 14.64
C GLU A 24 7.14 12.04 14.64
N GLY A 25 6.12 11.68 13.86
CA GLY A 25 4.86 12.41 13.71
C GLY A 25 4.86 13.49 12.62
N SER A 26 5.91 13.56 11.81
CA SER A 26 5.94 14.41 10.61
C SER A 26 4.86 13.98 9.64
N ARG A 27 4.31 14.93 8.88
CA ARG A 27 3.17 14.69 7.99
C ARG A 27 3.44 15.18 6.59
N ALA A 28 3.30 14.29 5.61
CA ALA A 28 3.32 14.62 4.20
C ALA A 28 1.97 14.27 3.55
N VAL A 29 1.30 15.27 2.98
CA VAL A 29 0.05 15.07 2.23
C VAL A 29 0.36 15.19 0.75
N VAL A 30 0.26 14.07 0.03
CA VAL A 30 0.70 13.98 -1.36
C VAL A 30 -0.38 13.38 -2.27
N PRO A 31 -0.46 13.81 -3.54
CA PRO A 31 -1.40 13.24 -4.49
C PRO A 31 -0.88 11.91 -5.05
N GLY A 32 -1.70 10.86 -4.92
CA GLY A 32 -1.60 9.63 -5.69
C GLY A 32 -2.67 9.54 -6.78
N ARG A 33 -2.65 8.47 -7.56
CA ARG A 33 -3.67 8.17 -8.58
C ARG A 33 -4.34 6.83 -8.32
N VAL A 34 -5.62 6.72 -8.68
CA VAL A 34 -6.34 5.44 -8.71
C VAL A 34 -5.53 4.42 -9.51
N GLY A 35 -5.31 3.24 -8.93
CA GLY A 35 -4.51 2.15 -9.48
C GLY A 35 -3.05 2.14 -9.06
N MET A 36 -2.51 3.23 -8.49
CA MET A 36 -1.17 3.20 -7.88
C MET A 36 -1.20 2.47 -6.54
N THR A 37 -0.08 1.86 -6.15
CA THR A 37 0.08 1.36 -4.78
C THR A 37 0.47 2.49 -3.83
N VAL A 38 0.25 2.33 -2.53
CA VAL A 38 0.74 3.28 -1.52
C VAL A 38 2.26 3.41 -1.59
N ALA A 39 2.98 2.29 -1.78
CA ALA A 39 4.44 2.31 -1.96
C ALA A 39 4.89 3.12 -3.18
N ALA A 40 4.21 2.98 -4.33
CA ALA A 40 4.54 3.77 -5.53
C ALA A 40 4.28 5.27 -5.34
N VAL A 41 3.30 5.64 -4.50
CA VAL A 41 3.10 7.04 -4.12
C VAL A 41 4.21 7.53 -3.20
N ALA A 42 4.62 6.74 -2.20
CA ALA A 42 5.73 7.09 -1.33
C ALA A 42 7.02 7.34 -2.12
N GLU A 43 7.37 6.41 -3.02
CA GLU A 43 8.53 6.52 -3.92
C GLU A 43 8.48 7.79 -4.79
N MET A 44 7.33 8.06 -5.43
CA MET A 44 7.14 9.23 -6.29
C MET A 44 7.37 10.56 -5.57
N HIS A 45 7.13 10.60 -4.26
CA HIS A 45 7.24 11.80 -3.44
C HIS A 45 8.42 11.75 -2.46
N GLU A 46 9.36 10.83 -2.67
CA GLU A 46 10.58 10.69 -1.86
C GLU A 46 10.29 10.50 -0.35
N ILE A 47 9.20 9.80 -0.04
CA ILE A 47 8.82 9.43 1.33
C ILE A 47 9.45 8.09 1.65
N ASP A 48 10.34 8.06 2.64
CA ASP A 48 10.98 6.84 3.08
C ASP A 48 10.00 5.98 3.89
N ILE A 49 9.68 4.80 3.35
CA ILE A 49 8.89 3.77 4.01
C ILE A 49 9.67 2.45 4.11
N GLY A 50 10.99 2.49 3.88
CA GLY A 50 11.85 1.33 3.76
C GLY A 50 11.96 0.77 2.32
N PRO A 51 12.90 -0.16 2.08
CA PRO A 51 13.13 -0.74 0.76
C PRO A 51 11.93 -1.53 0.24
N VAL A 52 11.43 -1.13 -0.93
CA VAL A 52 10.40 -1.85 -1.66
C VAL A 52 11.08 -2.69 -2.73
N ALA A 53 10.86 -4.00 -2.74
CA ALA A 53 11.19 -4.83 -3.89
C ALA A 53 10.03 -5.76 -4.23
N VAL A 54 9.79 -5.86 -5.54
CA VAL A 54 8.79 -6.73 -6.17
C VAL A 54 9.52 -7.68 -7.12
N GLY A 55 8.93 -8.83 -7.42
CA GLY A 55 9.50 -9.76 -8.40
C GLY A 55 9.22 -11.24 -8.18
N MET A 56 8.57 -11.60 -7.06
CA MET A 56 8.04 -12.95 -6.89
C MET A 56 6.77 -13.14 -7.73
N PRO A 57 6.30 -14.38 -7.97
CA PRO A 57 5.03 -14.57 -8.66
C PRO A 57 3.88 -13.91 -7.89
N LYS A 58 2.98 -13.24 -8.61
CA LYS A 58 1.81 -12.61 -8.01
C LYS A 58 0.67 -13.62 -7.88
N PHE A 59 0.04 -13.66 -6.72
CA PHE A 59 -1.10 -14.54 -6.48
C PHE A 59 -2.36 -13.73 -6.15
N ILE A 60 -3.50 -14.19 -6.64
CA ILE A 60 -4.82 -13.70 -6.25
C ILE A 60 -5.56 -14.85 -5.57
N GLN A 61 -6.02 -14.64 -4.33
CA GLN A 61 -6.87 -15.61 -3.64
C GLN A 61 -8.26 -15.61 -4.29
N ARG A 62 -8.69 -16.76 -4.80
CA ARG A 62 -9.96 -16.90 -5.53
C ARG A 62 -11.02 -17.59 -4.69
N THR A 63 -10.60 -18.58 -3.89
CA THR A 63 -11.42 -19.28 -2.89
C THR A 63 -10.56 -19.53 -1.65
N PRO A 64 -11.10 -19.95 -0.49
CA PRO A 64 -10.28 -20.25 0.69
C PRO A 64 -9.20 -21.34 0.47
N THR A 65 -9.37 -22.21 -0.54
CA THR A 65 -8.48 -23.35 -0.82
C THR A 65 -7.66 -23.20 -2.09
N TRP A 66 -7.89 -22.15 -2.89
CA TRP A 66 -7.20 -21.97 -4.16
C TRP A 66 -6.79 -20.51 -4.40
N ALA A 67 -5.51 -20.35 -4.73
CA ALA A 67 -4.91 -19.11 -5.21
C ALA A 67 -4.45 -19.31 -6.66
N GLU A 68 -4.75 -18.32 -7.48
CA GLU A 68 -4.32 -18.27 -8.88
C GLU A 68 -3.02 -17.48 -8.97
N GLU A 69 -2.01 -18.05 -9.60
CA GLU A 69 -0.84 -17.30 -10.06
C GLU A 69 -1.25 -16.46 -11.27
N VAL A 70 -1.00 -15.15 -11.21
CA VAL A 70 -1.37 -14.19 -12.26
C VAL A 70 -0.15 -13.46 -12.76
N PHE A 71 -0.27 -12.90 -13.96
CA PHE A 71 0.75 -12.03 -14.52
C PHE A 71 0.97 -10.79 -13.63
N GLY A 72 2.24 -10.41 -13.46
CA GLY A 72 2.68 -9.27 -12.67
C GLY A 72 3.70 -9.66 -11.59
N GLU A 73 4.10 -8.68 -10.80
CA GLU A 73 5.11 -8.86 -9.76
C GLU A 73 4.44 -8.88 -8.38
N GLY A 74 4.76 -9.91 -7.61
CA GLY A 74 4.37 -10.14 -6.23
C GLY A 74 5.42 -9.68 -5.24
N ILE A 75 5.10 -9.87 -3.96
CA ILE A 75 5.89 -9.41 -2.80
C ILE A 75 7.24 -10.13 -2.76
N ASN A 76 8.34 -9.39 -2.66
CA ASN A 76 9.67 -9.95 -2.46
C ASN A 76 10.26 -9.60 -1.08
N LEU A 77 10.06 -8.36 -0.61
CA LEU A 77 10.48 -7.87 0.70
C LEU A 77 9.27 -7.43 1.54
N GLY A 78 9.47 -7.26 2.85
CA GLY A 78 8.46 -6.76 3.79
C GLY A 78 8.86 -5.48 4.54
N TYR A 79 9.90 -4.76 4.11
CA TYR A 79 10.32 -3.52 4.77
C TYR A 79 9.34 -2.36 4.58
N ASP A 80 8.47 -2.43 3.57
CA ASP A 80 7.43 -1.43 3.27
C ASP A 80 6.20 -1.57 4.18
N HIS A 81 6.42 -1.95 5.44
CA HIS A 81 5.39 -2.10 6.44
C HIS A 81 4.83 -0.73 6.82
N VAL A 82 3.50 -0.65 6.84
CA VAL A 82 2.75 0.52 7.28
C VAL A 82 1.61 0.09 8.19
N GLN A 83 1.19 1.00 9.07
CA GLN A 83 -0.02 0.85 9.86
C GLN A 83 -1.17 1.67 9.25
N ILE A 84 -2.28 0.98 8.99
CA ILE A 84 -3.48 1.58 8.42
C ILE A 84 -4.54 1.73 9.53
N PRO A 85 -5.03 2.95 9.81
CA PRO A 85 -6.04 3.15 10.84
C PRO A 85 -7.31 2.34 10.56
N PRO A 86 -8.02 1.87 11.62
CA PRO A 86 -9.25 1.09 11.47
C PRO A 86 -10.35 1.76 10.61
N ALA A 87 -10.36 3.10 10.56
CA ALA A 87 -11.24 3.88 9.70
C ALA A 87 -11.04 3.60 8.19
N TRP A 88 -9.93 2.99 7.78
CA TRP A 88 -9.61 2.65 6.39
C TRP A 88 -9.56 1.15 6.13
N LEU A 89 -9.25 0.32 7.14
CA LEU A 89 -9.08 -1.13 6.97
C LEU A 89 -10.28 -1.83 6.31
N HIS A 90 -11.50 -1.45 6.69
CA HIS A 90 -12.72 -2.04 6.11
C HIS A 90 -12.93 -1.73 4.62
N LYS A 91 -12.19 -0.76 4.06
CA LYS A 91 -12.21 -0.42 2.63
C LYS A 91 -11.14 -1.16 1.82
N LEU A 92 -10.24 -1.86 2.51
CA LEU A 92 -9.17 -2.63 1.88
C LEU A 92 -9.57 -4.10 1.76
N PRO A 93 -9.07 -4.81 0.73
CA PRO A 93 -9.09 -6.26 0.77
C PRO A 93 -8.29 -6.77 1.97
N PRO A 94 -8.66 -7.93 2.54
CA PRO A 94 -7.86 -8.54 3.61
C PRO A 94 -6.44 -8.81 3.11
N PRO A 95 -5.43 -8.75 3.99
CA PRO A 95 -4.06 -9.07 3.60
C PRO A 95 -3.97 -10.51 3.09
N SER A 96 -3.15 -10.72 2.06
CA SER A 96 -2.93 -12.07 1.54
C SER A 96 -2.10 -12.89 2.54
N LYS A 97 -2.12 -14.22 2.41
CA LYS A 97 -1.24 -15.08 3.22
C LYS A 97 0.24 -14.69 3.06
N GLN A 98 0.66 -14.42 1.82
CA GLN A 98 2.03 -14.00 1.52
C GLN A 98 2.38 -12.65 2.16
N GLU A 99 1.44 -11.72 2.17
CA GLU A 99 1.61 -10.43 2.86
C GLU A 99 1.84 -10.63 4.36
N ILE A 100 1.02 -11.47 5.00
CA ILE A 100 1.15 -11.79 6.43
C ILE A 100 2.48 -12.51 6.70
N ASP A 101 2.85 -13.49 5.87
CA ASP A 101 4.08 -14.26 6.02
C ASP A 101 5.32 -13.34 5.91
N MET A 102 5.31 -12.35 5.00
CA MET A 102 6.38 -11.37 4.85
C MET A 102 6.42 -10.36 5.99
N LEU A 103 5.27 -9.81 6.41
CA LEU A 103 5.20 -8.93 7.58
C LEU A 103 5.83 -9.61 8.81
N LYS A 104 5.44 -10.85 9.09
CA LYS A 104 5.98 -11.61 10.22
C LYS A 104 7.46 -11.94 10.08
N HIS A 105 7.93 -12.20 8.85
CA HIS A 105 9.33 -12.51 8.62
C HIS A 105 10.27 -11.35 8.98
N TYR A 106 9.86 -10.11 8.71
CA TYR A 106 10.68 -8.92 8.94
C TYR A 106 10.40 -8.25 10.30
N TRP A 107 9.14 -8.21 10.74
CA TRP A 107 8.69 -7.37 11.87
C TRP A 107 8.24 -8.18 13.10
N ASP A 108 8.11 -9.50 12.98
CA ASP A 108 7.74 -10.44 14.06
C ASP A 108 6.68 -9.90 15.04
N ASP A 109 7.08 -9.52 16.26
CA ASP A 109 6.22 -9.04 17.35
C ASP A 109 5.58 -7.64 17.11
N GLU A 110 6.05 -6.88 16.13
CA GLU A 110 5.53 -5.54 15.80
C GLU A 110 4.37 -5.57 14.79
N VAL A 111 3.98 -6.75 14.32
CA VAL A 111 2.83 -6.93 13.43
C VAL A 111 1.52 -6.85 14.23
N THR A 112 0.63 -5.96 13.79
CA THR A 112 -0.69 -5.72 14.38
C THR A 112 -1.80 -5.98 13.36
N ASP A 113 -3.06 -5.96 13.78
CA ASP A 113 -4.22 -6.05 12.87
C ASP A 113 -4.30 -4.88 11.86
N SER A 114 -3.62 -3.77 12.16
CA SER A 114 -3.49 -2.61 11.25
C SER A 114 -2.29 -2.70 10.31
N SER A 115 -1.40 -3.67 10.50
CA SER A 115 -0.19 -3.83 9.69
C SER A 115 -0.51 -4.30 8.28
N ARG A 116 0.05 -3.62 7.29
CA ARG A 116 -0.06 -3.92 5.86
C ARG A 116 1.28 -3.67 5.18
N LEU A 117 1.50 -4.26 4.02
CA LEU A 117 2.58 -3.85 3.12
C LEU A 117 2.06 -2.78 2.16
N ALA A 118 2.72 -1.62 2.11
CA ALA A 118 2.31 -0.49 1.28
C ALA A 118 2.25 -0.84 -0.22
N SER A 119 3.09 -1.76 -0.67
CA SER A 119 3.08 -2.32 -2.03
C SER A 119 1.81 -3.11 -2.37
N GLN A 120 1.10 -3.62 -1.36
CA GLN A 120 -0.13 -4.42 -1.55
C GLN A 120 -1.41 -3.59 -1.44
N ILE A 121 -1.30 -2.31 -1.06
CA ILE A 121 -2.45 -1.41 -0.97
C ILE A 121 -2.59 -0.64 -2.29
N THR A 122 -3.52 -1.06 -3.14
CA THR A 122 -3.86 -0.33 -4.38
C THR A 122 -4.89 0.77 -4.11
N LEU A 123 -4.58 2.00 -4.52
CA LEU A 123 -5.44 3.17 -4.36
C LEU A 123 -6.68 3.07 -5.22
N ASN A 124 -7.84 3.33 -4.61
CA ASN A 124 -9.11 3.58 -5.27
C ASN A 124 -9.72 4.88 -4.72
N LYS A 125 -10.85 5.33 -5.27
CA LYS A 125 -11.41 6.64 -4.90
C LYS A 125 -11.99 6.67 -3.47
N ASP A 126 -12.36 5.53 -2.91
CA ASP A 126 -12.87 5.43 -1.52
C ASP A 126 -11.76 5.65 -0.48
N LEU A 127 -10.50 5.62 -0.91
CA LEU A 127 -9.30 5.89 -0.12
C LEU A 127 -8.83 7.34 -0.21
N ASP A 128 -9.59 8.26 -0.81
CA ASP A 128 -9.20 9.68 -0.87
C ASP A 128 -9.15 10.30 0.53
N GLY A 129 -7.95 10.74 0.93
CA GLY A 129 -7.65 11.21 2.28
C GLY A 129 -7.13 10.11 3.22
N ILE A 130 -6.76 8.93 2.71
CA ILE A 130 -6.20 7.85 3.52
C ILE A 130 -4.99 8.33 4.32
N GLN A 131 -4.93 7.90 5.59
CA GLN A 131 -3.80 8.09 6.47
C GLN A 131 -3.00 6.80 6.55
N VAL A 132 -1.69 6.91 6.40
CA VAL A 132 -0.73 5.81 6.39
C VAL A 132 0.35 6.16 7.42
N TYR A 133 0.50 5.32 8.44
CA TYR A 133 1.49 5.51 9.48
C TYR A 133 2.70 4.64 9.17
N ILE A 134 3.89 5.23 9.20
CA ILE A 134 5.15 4.57 8.92
C ILE A 134 5.80 4.28 10.28
N PRO A 135 6.02 2.99 10.62
CA PRO A 135 6.71 2.63 11.87
C PRO A 135 8.17 3.10 11.86
N ASP A 136 8.83 2.97 13.01
CA ASP A 136 10.29 3.14 13.04
C ASP A 136 10.93 2.02 12.21
N GLY A 137 11.82 2.39 11.29
CA GLY A 137 12.33 1.48 10.27
C GLY A 137 13.31 0.48 10.87
N ILE A 138 13.29 -0.76 10.37
CA ILE A 138 14.36 -1.73 10.69
C ILE A 138 15.67 -1.22 10.08
N PRO A 139 16.78 -1.13 10.84
CA PRO A 139 18.08 -0.75 10.29
C PRO A 139 18.49 -1.68 9.14
N THR A 140 18.73 -1.12 7.95
CA THR A 140 19.08 -1.88 6.74
C THR A 140 20.58 -1.87 6.43
N ASP A 141 21.36 -1.09 7.18
CA ASP A 141 22.80 -0.90 7.06
C ASP A 141 23.63 -1.84 7.97
N GLY A 142 22.97 -2.78 8.66
CA GLY A 142 23.64 -3.83 9.44
C GLY A 142 24.10 -3.41 10.83
N ALA A 143 23.54 -2.34 11.40
CA ALA A 143 23.76 -1.96 12.79
C ALA A 143 22.87 -2.81 13.74
N PHE A 144 23.39 -3.97 14.15
CA PHE A 144 22.95 -4.70 15.34
C PHE A 144 24.12 -4.85 16.32
#